data_AF-A0A537K3U5-F1
#
_entry.id   AF-A0A537K3U5-F1
#
_cell.length_a   1.000
_cell.length_b   1.000
_cell.length_c   1.000
_cell.angle_alpha   90.00
_cell.angle_beta   90.00
_cell.angle_gamma   90.00
#
_symmetry.space_group_name_H-M   'P 1'
#
loop_
_entity.id
_entity.type
_entity.pdbx_description
1 polymer ?
#
loop_
_entity_poly.entity_id
_entity_poly.type
_entity_poly.pdbx_seq_one_letter_code
_entity_poly.pdbx_strand_id
1 'polypeptide(L)'
;MKKILLFVFLIFYQWSFGQLEFKNSNVGRVMEFADLSGHSLLKKYDPDITGSPFFNDDWILARVTLSRGKQIGPLPIKLNLESNELYFLDSSGKELIALEGLVRKVDCVNYFSKDSIRYIFKSGYPSIDKQNENYYYQVFTEGNIELLAKKFKYVTTEKNDLTGETSKEFVDGGAVLYVYAYGIMQTLRPTKSFITSLLEEDKQQAINRYISANKINFKKVPDLIKLFNYYNSIQR
;
A
#
# COMPACT_ATOMS: atom_id res chain seq x y z
N MET A 1 14.93 -11.09 78.74
CA MET A 1 14.08 -12.08 78.05
C MET A 1 12.96 -11.37 77.31
N LYS A 2 13.00 -11.41 75.97
CA LYS A 2 11.90 -11.46 74.99
C LYS A 2 12.35 -10.70 73.73
N LYS A 3 12.68 -11.51 72.72
CA LYS A 3 13.07 -11.12 71.37
C LYS A 3 11.84 -10.48 70.70
N ILE A 4 11.98 -9.27 70.19
CA ILE A 4 10.99 -8.69 69.27
C ILE A 4 11.55 -8.83 67.87
N LEU A 5 10.78 -9.56 67.08
CA LEU A 5 11.05 -10.06 65.75
C LEU A 5 11.01 -8.89 64.76
N LEU A 6 12.15 -8.58 64.13
CA LEU A 6 12.23 -7.62 63.03
C LEU A 6 11.71 -8.31 61.76
N PHE A 7 10.50 -7.97 61.32
CA PHE A 7 9.96 -8.39 60.02
C PHE A 7 10.43 -7.39 58.96
N VAL A 8 11.53 -7.72 58.27
CA VAL A 8 11.97 -6.97 57.07
C VAL A 8 11.20 -7.52 55.88
N PHE A 9 10.20 -6.76 55.41
CA PHE A 9 9.50 -7.03 54.17
C PHE A 9 10.34 -6.50 53.00
N LEU A 10 11.19 -7.36 52.44
CA LEU A 10 11.95 -7.08 51.20
C LEU A 10 11.01 -7.26 50.00
N ILE A 11 10.37 -6.16 49.57
CA ILE A 11 9.62 -6.12 48.31
C ILE A 11 10.64 -6.01 47.17
N PHE A 12 11.03 -7.16 46.61
CA PHE A 12 11.69 -7.21 45.31
C PHE A 12 10.67 -6.89 44.22
N TYR A 13 10.62 -5.62 43.79
CA TYR A 13 10.02 -5.24 42.52
C TYR A 13 10.92 -5.76 41.38
N GLN A 14 10.74 -7.02 41.00
CA GLN A 14 11.26 -7.53 39.75
C GLN A 14 10.36 -6.98 38.62
N TRP A 15 10.74 -5.84 38.05
CA TRP A 15 10.34 -5.54 36.67
C TRP A 15 11.08 -6.54 35.79
N SER A 16 10.42 -7.67 35.52
CA SER A 16 10.81 -8.53 34.42
C SER A 16 10.60 -7.72 33.14
N PHE A 17 11.65 -7.04 32.69
CA PHE A 17 11.80 -6.75 31.28
C PHE A 17 12.01 -8.11 30.62
N GLY A 18 10.92 -8.71 30.14
CA GLY A 18 11.01 -9.79 29.18
C GLY A 18 11.69 -9.24 27.93
N GLN A 19 13.00 -9.46 27.81
CA GLN A 19 13.66 -9.40 26.51
C GLN A 19 13.07 -10.52 25.66
N LEU A 20 12.21 -10.14 24.72
CA LEU A 20 11.83 -10.97 23.59
C LEU A 20 13.08 -11.18 22.71
N GLU A 21 13.84 -12.24 22.99
CA GLU A 21 14.81 -12.77 22.06
C GLU A 21 14.09 -13.26 20.80
N PHE A 22 14.17 -12.47 19.74
CA PHE A 22 13.79 -12.91 18.40
C PHE A 22 14.85 -13.88 17.88
N LYS A 23 14.72 -15.15 18.25
CA LYS A 23 15.45 -16.24 17.61
C LYS A 23 15.10 -16.25 16.11
N ASN A 24 16.15 -16.33 15.30
CA ASN A 24 16.14 -16.28 13.84
C ASN A 24 15.29 -17.41 13.22
N SER A 25 14.00 -17.12 12.98
CA SER A 25 13.15 -17.73 11.94
C SER A 25 11.79 -17.00 11.88
N ASN A 26 11.80 -15.69 11.65
CA ASN A 26 10.61 -14.82 11.77
C ASN A 26 9.72 -14.74 10.51
N VAL A 27 9.67 -15.79 9.70
CA VAL A 27 8.65 -15.94 8.64
C VAL A 27 7.61 -17.01 9.02
N GLY A 28 7.97 -17.97 9.88
CA GLY A 28 7.12 -19.15 10.18
C GLY A 28 6.13 -19.02 11.34
N ARG A 29 5.86 -17.81 11.85
CA ARG A 29 4.86 -17.59 12.92
C ARG A 29 3.91 -16.41 12.66
N VAL A 30 3.89 -15.90 11.43
CA VAL A 30 2.94 -14.86 11.04
C VAL A 30 1.72 -15.54 10.41
N MET A 31 0.73 -15.79 11.27
CA MET A 31 -0.69 -15.74 10.95
C MET A 31 -1.25 -16.90 10.13
N GLU A 32 -1.40 -18.05 10.79
CA GLU A 32 -2.39 -19.05 10.40
C GLU A 32 -3.78 -18.53 10.80
N PHE A 33 -4.44 -17.78 9.90
CA PHE A 33 -5.87 -17.50 10.02
C PHE A 33 -6.66 -18.63 9.38
N ALA A 34 -6.65 -19.78 10.03
CA ALA A 34 -7.80 -20.68 9.98
C ALA A 34 -8.67 -20.29 11.18
N ASP A 35 -9.91 -19.86 10.94
CA ASP A 35 -10.90 -19.91 12.01
C ASP A 35 -10.93 -21.35 12.56
N LEU A 36 -11.30 -21.50 13.84
CA LEU A 36 -11.50 -22.80 14.52
C LEU A 36 -12.53 -23.70 13.81
N SER A 37 -13.10 -23.25 12.68
CA SER A 37 -14.01 -23.96 11.78
C SER A 37 -13.39 -24.40 10.43
N GLY A 38 -12.09 -24.19 10.16
CA GLY A 38 -11.42 -24.68 8.94
C GLY A 38 -11.82 -23.94 7.64
N HIS A 39 -12.55 -22.84 7.72
CA HIS A 39 -12.88 -22.01 6.56
C HIS A 39 -11.74 -21.02 6.24
N SER A 40 -11.31 -21.02 4.98
CA SER A 40 -10.33 -20.06 4.46
C SER A 40 -10.93 -18.65 4.44
N LEU A 41 -10.22 -17.67 5.00
CA LEU A 41 -10.60 -16.25 4.91
C LEU A 41 -10.34 -15.64 3.53
N LEU A 42 -9.80 -16.41 2.57
CA LEU A 42 -9.60 -15.94 1.21
C LEU A 42 -10.96 -15.67 0.55
N LYS A 43 -11.15 -14.44 0.06
CA LYS A 43 -12.33 -14.11 -0.76
C LYS A 43 -12.36 -15.02 -1.98
N LYS A 44 -13.37 -15.89 -2.05
CA LYS A 44 -13.67 -16.72 -3.23
C LYS A 44 -14.64 -15.98 -4.11
N TYR A 45 -14.25 -15.76 -5.36
CA TYR A 45 -15.14 -15.22 -6.37
C TYR A 45 -15.96 -16.34 -7.02
N ASP A 46 -17.14 -15.96 -7.48
CA ASP A 46 -18.02 -16.82 -8.29
C ASP A 46 -17.27 -17.18 -9.59
N PRO A 47 -17.13 -18.48 -9.93
CA PRO A 47 -16.39 -18.92 -11.12
C PRO A 47 -16.99 -18.40 -12.43
N ASP A 48 -18.24 -17.97 -12.43
CA ASP A 48 -18.92 -17.41 -13.61
C ASP A 48 -18.54 -15.95 -13.88
N ILE A 49 -17.79 -15.30 -12.97
CA ILE A 49 -17.27 -13.95 -13.18
C ILE A 49 -16.01 -14.02 -14.03
N THR A 50 -16.03 -13.40 -15.21
CA THR A 50 -14.87 -13.33 -16.10
C THR A 50 -13.90 -12.21 -15.69
N GLY A 51 -12.64 -12.34 -16.11
CA GLY A 51 -11.58 -11.38 -15.78
C GLY A 51 -10.91 -11.66 -14.43
N SER A 52 -10.27 -10.65 -13.87
CA SER A 52 -9.47 -10.78 -12.64
C SER A 52 -9.60 -9.54 -11.75
N PRO A 53 -9.75 -9.71 -10.43
CA PRO A 53 -9.81 -8.61 -9.47
C PRO A 53 -8.43 -8.01 -9.20
N PHE A 54 -7.34 -8.67 -9.61
CA PHE A 54 -5.98 -8.31 -9.21
C PHE A 54 -5.39 -7.20 -10.08
N PHE A 55 -4.45 -6.45 -9.50
CA PHE A 55 -3.61 -5.48 -10.22
C PHE A 55 -2.77 -6.16 -11.31
N ASN A 56 -2.26 -7.35 -11.00
CA ASN A 56 -1.59 -8.23 -11.95
C ASN A 56 -2.11 -9.65 -11.75
N ASP A 57 -2.37 -10.34 -12.86
CA ASP A 57 -2.94 -11.69 -12.84
C ASP A 57 -1.90 -12.74 -12.43
N ASP A 58 -0.63 -12.44 -12.68
CA ASP A 58 0.50 -13.25 -12.20
C ASP A 58 1.02 -12.75 -10.86
N TRP A 59 1.57 -13.67 -10.08
CA TRP A 59 2.31 -13.35 -8.86
C TRP A 59 3.56 -12.53 -9.19
N ILE A 60 3.73 -11.38 -8.53
CA ILE A 60 4.91 -10.52 -8.72
C ILE A 60 5.80 -10.61 -7.48
N LEU A 61 7.12 -10.70 -7.67
CA LEU A 61 8.07 -10.58 -6.57
C LEU A 61 8.11 -9.14 -6.04
N ALA A 62 7.90 -9.00 -4.74
CA ALA A 62 7.95 -7.71 -4.07
C ALA A 62 8.76 -7.77 -2.78
N ARG A 63 9.35 -6.62 -2.41
CA ARG A 63 9.81 -6.38 -1.04
C ARG A 63 8.70 -5.67 -0.28
N VAL A 64 8.40 -6.15 0.91
CA VAL A 64 7.31 -5.64 1.74
C VAL A 64 7.88 -4.98 2.99
N THR A 65 7.43 -3.77 3.31
CA THR A 65 7.74 -3.06 4.55
C THR A 65 6.55 -3.12 5.49
N LEU A 66 6.76 -3.68 6.68
CA LEU A 66 5.77 -3.79 7.74
C LEU A 66 5.59 -2.44 8.46
N SER A 67 4.52 -2.29 9.22
CA SER A 67 4.17 -1.07 9.98
C SER A 67 5.23 -0.63 10.98
N ARG A 68 6.06 -1.55 11.46
CA ARG A 68 7.21 -1.28 12.33
C ARG A 68 8.52 -1.03 11.55
N GLY A 69 8.46 -0.84 10.24
CA GLY A 69 9.61 -0.56 9.38
C GLY A 69 10.43 -1.78 8.95
N LYS A 70 10.19 -2.97 9.52
CA LYS A 70 10.87 -4.20 9.11
C LYS A 70 10.54 -4.53 7.65
N GLN A 71 11.58 -4.81 6.86
CA GLN A 71 11.43 -5.28 5.49
C GLN A 71 11.50 -6.81 5.42
N ILE A 72 10.66 -7.40 4.57
CA ILE A 72 10.63 -8.83 4.25
C ILE A 72 10.60 -9.05 2.74
N GLY A 73 11.03 -10.22 2.29
CA GLY A 73 11.05 -10.61 0.87
C GLY A 73 12.45 -10.68 0.25
N PRO A 74 12.55 -10.88 -1.09
CA PRO A 74 11.43 -10.87 -2.04
C PRO A 74 10.46 -12.05 -1.81
N LEU A 75 9.16 -11.79 -1.92
CA LEU A 75 8.13 -12.82 -1.89
C LEU A 75 7.07 -12.56 -2.97
N PRO A 76 6.40 -13.61 -3.49
CA PRO A 76 5.35 -13.45 -4.48
C PRO A 76 4.12 -12.81 -3.83
N ILE A 77 3.61 -11.73 -4.43
CA ILE A 77 2.40 -11.02 -3.98
C ILE A 77 1.39 -10.84 -5.12
N LYS A 78 0.14 -10.61 -4.74
CA LYS A 78 -0.92 -10.06 -5.59
C LYS A 78 -1.71 -9.02 -4.81
N LEU A 79 -2.02 -7.90 -5.44
CA LEU A 79 -2.90 -6.88 -4.85
C LEU A 79 -4.26 -6.99 -5.50
N ASN A 80 -5.29 -7.30 -4.71
CA ASN A 80 -6.67 -7.31 -5.17
C ASN A 80 -7.18 -5.86 -5.24
N LEU A 81 -7.57 -5.37 -6.42
CA LEU A 81 -8.04 -3.99 -6.61
C LEU A 81 -9.55 -3.82 -6.35
N GLU A 82 -10.30 -4.90 -6.21
CA GLU A 82 -11.72 -4.83 -5.84
C GLU A 82 -11.88 -4.81 -4.31
N SER A 83 -11.18 -5.69 -3.59
CA SER A 83 -11.21 -5.71 -2.12
C SER A 83 -10.13 -4.85 -1.46
N ASN A 84 -9.12 -4.42 -2.21
CA ASN A 84 -7.92 -3.75 -1.69
C ASN A 84 -7.12 -4.61 -0.68
N GLU A 85 -7.18 -5.94 -0.83
CA GLU A 85 -6.43 -6.89 0.01
C GLU A 85 -5.09 -7.27 -0.63
N LEU A 86 -4.04 -7.40 0.19
CA LEU A 86 -2.72 -7.85 -0.25
C LEU A 86 -2.56 -9.34 0.03
N TYR A 87 -2.42 -10.11 -1.04
CA TYR A 87 -2.18 -11.55 -1.02
C TYR A 87 -0.69 -11.83 -1.15
N PHE A 88 -0.22 -12.88 -0.48
CA PHE A 88 1.16 -13.35 -0.59
C PHE A 88 1.25 -14.87 -0.45
N LEU A 89 2.32 -15.44 -1.01
CA LEU A 89 2.67 -16.85 -0.79
C LEU A 89 3.66 -16.97 0.38
N ASP A 90 3.38 -17.88 1.30
CA ASP A 90 4.35 -18.25 2.34
C ASP A 90 5.44 -19.19 1.81
N SER A 91 6.36 -19.60 2.68
CA SER A 91 7.46 -20.51 2.30
C SER A 91 7.01 -21.91 1.89
N SER A 92 5.77 -22.30 2.19
CA SER A 92 5.17 -23.57 1.77
C SER A 92 4.35 -23.44 0.47
N GLY A 93 4.23 -22.24 -0.09
CA GLY A 93 3.40 -21.96 -1.25
C GLY A 93 1.91 -21.80 -0.92
N LYS A 94 1.55 -21.67 0.37
CA LYS A 94 0.18 -21.39 0.79
C LYS A 94 -0.14 -19.91 0.57
N GLU A 95 -1.31 -19.67 -0.01
CA GLU A 95 -1.86 -18.33 -0.22
C GLU A 95 -2.45 -17.77 1.06
N LEU A 96 -2.06 -16.54 1.41
CA LEU A 96 -2.47 -15.82 2.61
C LEU A 96 -2.81 -14.36 2.28
N ILE A 97 -3.66 -13.73 3.11
CA ILE A 97 -3.96 -12.30 3.06
C ILE A 97 -3.23 -11.60 4.21
N ALA A 98 -2.61 -10.46 3.91
CA ALA A 98 -1.98 -9.62 4.92
C ALA A 98 -3.05 -8.96 5.80
N LEU A 99 -2.87 -9.06 7.12
CA LEU A 99 -3.71 -8.34 8.08
C LEU A 99 -3.72 -6.84 7.78
N GLU A 100 -4.89 -6.22 7.85
CA GLU A 100 -5.04 -4.78 7.68
C GLU A 100 -4.06 -3.98 8.56
N GLY A 101 -3.43 -2.95 7.98
CA GLY A 101 -2.47 -2.09 8.66
C GLY A 101 -1.11 -2.73 8.98
N LEU A 102 -0.92 -4.03 8.74
CA LEU A 102 0.37 -4.71 8.96
C LEU A 102 1.43 -4.25 7.95
N VAL A 103 1.04 -4.12 6.69
CA VAL A 103 1.94 -3.78 5.58
C VAL A 103 1.74 -2.31 5.18
N ARG A 104 2.84 -1.56 5.12
CA ARG A 104 2.84 -0.12 4.78
C ARG A 104 3.42 0.20 3.41
N LYS A 105 4.32 -0.65 2.88
CA LYS A 105 4.85 -0.49 1.53
C LYS A 105 5.04 -1.85 0.86
N VAL A 106 4.68 -1.93 -0.41
CA VAL A 106 4.97 -3.05 -1.31
C VAL A 106 5.75 -2.48 -2.48
N ASP A 107 6.93 -3.02 -2.71
CA ASP A 107 7.86 -2.59 -3.75
C ASP A 107 8.05 -3.74 -4.74
N CYS A 108 7.23 -3.73 -5.78
CA CYS A 108 7.15 -4.78 -6.80
C CYS A 108 8.17 -4.52 -7.89
N VAL A 109 8.94 -5.54 -8.27
CA VAL A 109 9.84 -5.49 -9.42
C VAL A 109 9.43 -6.56 -10.41
N ASN A 110 8.96 -6.15 -11.59
CA ASN A 110 8.64 -7.10 -12.65
C ASN A 110 9.86 -7.33 -13.56
N TYR A 111 10.69 -8.31 -13.18
CA TYR A 111 11.89 -8.71 -13.94
C TYR A 111 11.59 -9.36 -15.30
N PHE A 112 10.36 -9.81 -15.54
CA PHE A 112 9.97 -10.47 -16.81
C PHE A 112 9.52 -9.49 -17.89
N SER A 113 9.32 -8.21 -17.54
CA SER A 113 9.09 -7.16 -18.52
C SER A 113 10.41 -6.69 -19.15
N LYS A 114 10.42 -6.47 -20.47
CA LYS A 114 11.59 -5.97 -21.24
C LYS A 114 12.20 -4.68 -20.63
N ASP A 115 11.40 -3.91 -19.91
CA ASP A 115 11.77 -2.61 -19.32
C ASP A 115 11.76 -2.61 -17.78
N SER A 116 11.84 -3.78 -17.12
CA SER A 116 11.86 -3.94 -15.65
C SER A 116 10.98 -2.90 -14.92
N ILE A 117 9.66 -2.99 -15.11
CA ILE A 117 8.75 -2.01 -14.53
C ILE A 117 8.66 -2.24 -13.01
N ARG A 118 8.92 -1.17 -12.26
CA ARG A 118 8.78 -1.11 -10.80
C ARG A 118 7.44 -0.48 -10.43
N TYR A 119 6.69 -1.13 -9.56
CA TYR A 119 5.46 -0.60 -8.99
C TYR A 119 5.59 -0.49 -7.48
N ILE A 120 5.22 0.66 -6.93
CA ILE A 120 5.22 0.88 -5.48
C ILE A 120 3.78 1.08 -5.05
N PHE A 121 3.37 0.34 -4.03
CA PHE A 121 2.11 0.56 -3.34
C PHE A 121 2.39 0.92 -1.89
N LYS A 122 1.67 1.91 -1.35
CA LYS A 122 1.77 2.30 0.06
C LYS A 122 0.40 2.44 0.69
N SER A 123 0.36 2.19 1.99
CA SER A 123 -0.77 2.50 2.87
C SER A 123 -0.28 3.41 4.01
N GLY A 124 -1.20 3.88 4.85
CA GLY A 124 -0.91 4.77 5.98
C GLY A 124 -1.18 6.24 5.69
N TYR A 125 -1.89 6.55 4.61
CA TYR A 125 -2.31 7.91 4.29
C TYR A 125 -3.58 8.32 5.05
N PRO A 126 -3.83 9.63 5.26
CA PRO A 126 -5.08 10.11 5.83
C PRO A 126 -6.31 9.66 5.04
N SER A 127 -7.43 9.42 5.73
CA SER A 127 -8.68 8.99 5.11
C SER A 127 -9.22 10.01 4.09
N ILE A 128 -9.63 9.54 2.91
CA ILE A 128 -10.20 10.37 1.83
C ILE A 128 -11.13 9.52 0.95
N ASP A 129 -12.21 10.10 0.42
CA ASP A 129 -13.14 9.44 -0.51
C ASP A 129 -13.57 8.03 -0.07
N LYS A 130 -13.96 7.90 1.21
CA LYS A 130 -14.37 6.64 1.87
C LYS A 130 -13.27 5.60 2.05
N GLN A 131 -12.01 5.96 1.81
CA GLN A 131 -10.87 5.10 2.08
C GLN A 131 -10.28 5.43 3.44
N ASN A 132 -9.79 4.41 4.13
CA ASN A 132 -9.10 4.54 5.42
C ASN A 132 -7.58 4.43 5.23
N GLU A 133 -6.84 4.50 6.33
CA GLU A 133 -5.38 4.42 6.34
C GLU A 133 -4.81 3.07 5.91
N ASN A 134 -5.64 2.03 5.76
CA ASN A 134 -5.21 0.71 5.30
C ASN A 134 -5.30 0.58 3.78
N TYR A 135 -5.89 1.57 3.08
CA TYR A 135 -6.03 1.53 1.63
C TYR A 135 -4.68 1.60 0.92
N TYR A 136 -4.48 0.79 -0.12
CA TYR A 136 -3.23 0.79 -0.90
C TYR A 136 -3.36 1.70 -2.10
N TYR A 137 -2.47 2.69 -2.16
CA TYR A 137 -2.34 3.58 -3.31
C TYR A 137 -1.09 3.22 -4.09
N GLN A 138 -1.18 3.23 -5.42
CA GLN A 138 0.02 3.20 -6.25
C GLN A 138 0.73 4.54 -6.12
N VAL A 139 2.03 4.50 -5.82
CA VAL A 139 2.88 5.67 -5.61
C VAL A 139 3.72 5.90 -6.86
N PHE A 140 3.58 7.08 -7.46
CA PHE A 140 4.35 7.48 -8.64
C PHE A 140 5.57 8.33 -8.31
N THR A 141 5.56 9.06 -7.19
CA THR A 141 6.69 9.85 -6.69
C THR A 141 6.85 9.65 -5.19
N GLU A 142 8.08 9.61 -4.69
CA GLU A 142 8.40 9.50 -3.27
C GLU A 142 9.13 10.77 -2.79
N GLY A 143 8.82 11.24 -1.58
CA GLY A 143 9.44 12.43 -0.99
C GLY A 143 8.43 13.28 -0.22
N ASN A 144 8.68 14.58 -0.09
CA ASN A 144 7.79 15.53 0.59
C ASN A 144 6.42 15.66 -0.12
N ILE A 145 6.42 15.46 -1.45
CA ILE A 145 5.21 15.39 -2.27
C ILE A 145 5.13 14.05 -2.98
N GLU A 146 4.08 13.29 -2.72
CA GLU A 146 3.79 12.03 -3.37
C GLU A 146 2.57 12.15 -4.28
N LEU A 147 2.72 11.78 -5.55
CA LEU A 147 1.60 11.57 -6.47
C LEU A 147 1.13 10.13 -6.35
N LEU A 148 -0.16 9.98 -6.07
CA LEU A 148 -0.79 8.71 -5.74
C LEU A 148 -1.90 8.40 -6.73
N ALA A 149 -2.10 7.13 -7.04
CA ALA A 149 -3.28 6.63 -7.74
C ALA A 149 -4.02 5.61 -6.89
N LYS A 150 -5.31 5.88 -6.67
CA LYS A 150 -6.27 4.84 -6.32
C LYS A 150 -6.69 4.14 -7.59
N LYS A 151 -6.22 2.91 -7.77
CA LYS A 151 -6.74 1.98 -8.76
C LYS A 151 -7.79 1.10 -8.12
N PHE A 152 -8.82 0.74 -8.87
CA PHE A 152 -9.89 -0.11 -8.37
C PHE A 152 -10.51 -0.92 -9.50
N LYS A 153 -11.05 -2.08 -9.16
CA LYS A 153 -11.86 -2.91 -10.05
C LYS A 153 -13.22 -3.13 -9.40
N TYR A 154 -14.23 -3.38 -10.22
CA TYR A 154 -15.56 -3.74 -9.74
C TYR A 154 -16.20 -4.76 -10.66
N VAL A 155 -17.21 -5.48 -10.16
CA VAL A 155 -17.96 -6.44 -10.96
C VAL A 155 -19.15 -5.72 -11.60
N THR A 156 -19.29 -5.85 -12.92
CA THR A 156 -20.53 -5.48 -13.62
C THR A 156 -21.33 -6.73 -13.94
N THR A 157 -22.64 -6.55 -14.15
CA THR A 157 -23.54 -7.63 -14.58
C THR A 157 -24.31 -7.15 -15.79
N GLU A 158 -24.15 -7.85 -16.90
CA GLU A 158 -24.87 -7.58 -18.14
C GLU A 158 -25.87 -8.69 -18.40
N LYS A 159 -27.07 -8.30 -18.82
CA LYS A 159 -28.11 -9.24 -19.22
C LYS A 159 -28.35 -9.07 -20.71
N ASN A 160 -28.22 -10.15 -21.46
CA ASN A 160 -28.56 -10.17 -22.87
C ASN A 160 -30.09 -10.17 -23.01
N ASP A 161 -30.64 -9.11 -23.60
CA ASP A 161 -32.09 -8.95 -23.74
C ASP A 161 -32.74 -9.98 -24.69
N LEU A 162 -31.96 -10.58 -25.61
CA LEU A 162 -32.45 -11.54 -26.59
C LEU A 162 -32.39 -12.98 -26.07
N THR A 163 -31.29 -13.36 -25.41
CA THR A 163 -31.09 -14.73 -24.91
C THR A 163 -31.51 -14.90 -23.45
N GLY A 164 -31.63 -13.79 -22.70
CA GLY A 164 -31.88 -13.80 -21.25
C GLY A 164 -30.65 -14.17 -20.41
N GLU A 165 -29.53 -14.51 -21.05
CA GLU A 165 -28.28 -14.88 -20.37
C GLU A 165 -27.72 -13.70 -19.59
N THR A 166 -27.12 -14.00 -18.44
CA THR A 166 -26.48 -13.02 -17.56
C THR A 166 -24.99 -13.32 -17.50
N SER A 167 -24.15 -12.33 -17.82
CA SER A 167 -22.71 -12.39 -17.67
C SER A 167 -22.26 -11.45 -16.54
N LYS A 168 -21.20 -11.86 -15.83
CA LYS A 168 -20.53 -11.02 -14.84
C LYS A 168 -19.07 -10.88 -15.24
N GLU A 169 -18.50 -9.70 -15.10
CA GLU A 169 -17.09 -9.48 -15.39
C GLU A 169 -16.45 -8.47 -14.44
N PHE A 170 -15.15 -8.62 -14.20
CA PHE A 170 -14.34 -7.59 -13.56
C PHE A 170 -13.97 -6.50 -14.56
N VAL A 171 -14.38 -5.27 -14.25
CA VAL A 171 -14.08 -4.07 -15.03
C VAL A 171 -13.02 -3.23 -14.31
N ASP A 172 -12.04 -2.72 -15.07
CA ASP A 172 -11.09 -1.72 -14.58
C ASP A 172 -11.80 -0.37 -14.43
N GLY A 173 -11.87 0.13 -13.18
CA GLY A 173 -12.48 1.42 -12.87
C GLY A 173 -11.58 2.63 -13.17
N GLY A 174 -10.38 2.38 -13.68
CA GLY A 174 -9.38 3.40 -13.96
C GLY A 174 -8.60 3.81 -12.72
N ALA A 175 -8.22 5.09 -12.68
CA ALA A 175 -7.44 5.64 -11.57
C ALA A 175 -7.96 7.01 -11.13
N VAL A 176 -8.16 7.17 -9.82
CA VAL A 176 -8.36 8.48 -9.19
C VAL A 176 -7.03 8.95 -8.62
N LEU A 177 -6.62 10.17 -8.98
CA LEU A 177 -5.32 10.72 -8.61
C LEU A 177 -5.43 11.56 -7.34
N TYR A 178 -4.46 11.39 -6.45
CA TYR A 178 -4.31 12.14 -5.22
C TYR A 178 -2.90 12.70 -5.11
N VAL A 179 -2.75 13.72 -4.27
CA VAL A 179 -1.46 14.21 -3.81
C VAL A 179 -1.42 14.13 -2.30
N TYR A 180 -0.32 13.59 -1.78
CA TYR A 180 0.02 13.65 -0.38
C TYR A 180 1.22 14.59 -0.23
N ALA A 181 1.04 15.71 0.46
CA ALA A 181 2.07 16.71 0.69
C ALA A 181 2.03 17.17 2.14
N TYR A 182 3.17 17.11 2.83
CA TYR A 182 3.33 17.62 4.20
C TYR A 182 2.26 17.10 5.19
N GLY A 183 1.90 15.82 5.11
CA GLY A 183 0.89 15.22 5.99
C GLY A 183 -0.56 15.38 5.52
N ILE A 184 -0.81 16.10 4.43
CA ILE A 184 -2.15 16.40 3.94
C ILE A 184 -2.42 15.62 2.64
N MET A 185 -3.51 14.85 2.62
CA MET A 185 -3.99 14.15 1.43
C MET A 185 -5.12 14.93 0.74
N GLN A 186 -5.00 15.14 -0.58
CA GLN A 186 -5.98 15.86 -1.38
C GLN A 186 -6.18 15.19 -2.74
N THR A 187 -7.39 15.28 -3.30
CA THR A 187 -7.64 14.90 -4.70
C THR A 187 -6.86 15.80 -5.65
N LEU A 188 -6.17 15.21 -6.63
CA LEU A 188 -5.38 15.96 -7.60
C LEU A 188 -6.30 16.83 -8.47
N ARG A 189 -6.05 18.14 -8.49
CA ARG A 189 -6.63 19.06 -9.49
C ARG A 189 -5.53 19.45 -10.48
N PRO A 190 -5.67 19.13 -11.78
CA PRO A 190 -4.61 19.36 -12.77
C PRO A 190 -4.58 20.82 -13.24
N THR A 191 -4.55 21.77 -12.29
CA THR A 191 -4.47 23.21 -12.55
C THR A 191 -3.14 23.75 -12.05
N LYS A 192 -2.60 24.77 -12.74
CA LYS A 192 -1.36 25.40 -12.32
C LYS A 192 -1.45 25.92 -10.89
N SER A 193 -2.56 26.58 -10.53
CA SER A 193 -2.76 27.17 -9.20
C SER A 193 -2.71 26.13 -8.08
N PHE A 194 -3.40 24.99 -8.24
CA PHE A 194 -3.37 23.90 -7.27
C PHE A 194 -1.97 23.30 -7.15
N ILE A 195 -1.33 23.02 -8.28
CA ILE A 195 0.00 22.42 -8.26
C ILE A 195 1.03 23.34 -7.63
N THR A 196 0.99 24.65 -7.92
CA THR A 196 1.91 25.62 -7.33
C THR A 196 1.65 25.87 -5.85
N SER A 197 0.41 25.71 -5.36
CA SER A 197 0.08 25.87 -3.94
C SER A 197 0.58 24.73 -3.06
N LEU A 198 0.97 23.59 -3.66
CA LEU A 198 1.57 22.48 -2.93
C LEU A 198 3.07 22.68 -2.66
N LEU A 199 3.68 23.70 -3.28
CA LEU A 199 5.13 23.88 -3.35
C LEU A 199 5.55 25.06 -2.47
N GLU A 200 6.61 24.87 -1.69
CA GLU A 200 7.19 25.91 -0.83
C GLU A 200 7.62 27.16 -1.63
N GLU A 201 7.43 28.33 -1.02
CA GLU A 201 7.63 29.63 -1.68
C GLU A 201 9.09 29.88 -2.11
N ASP A 202 10.06 29.45 -1.30
CA ASP A 202 11.48 29.63 -1.54
C ASP A 202 11.99 28.85 -2.78
N LYS A 203 11.24 27.82 -3.22
CA LYS A 203 11.57 27.02 -4.41
C LYS A 203 10.85 27.48 -5.69
N GLN A 204 9.95 28.46 -5.61
CA GLN A 204 9.11 28.87 -6.75
C GLN A 204 9.92 29.30 -7.98
N GLN A 205 11.06 29.97 -7.79
CA GLN A 205 11.91 30.38 -8.92
C GLN A 205 12.49 29.18 -9.68
N ALA A 206 13.05 28.20 -8.95
CA ALA A 206 13.63 26.99 -9.54
C ALA A 206 12.55 26.14 -10.24
N ILE A 207 11.39 26.01 -9.61
CA ILE A 207 10.24 25.28 -10.13
C ILE A 207 9.71 25.92 -11.42
N ASN A 208 9.52 27.24 -11.45
CA ASN A 208 9.03 27.95 -12.63
C ASN A 208 10.00 27.84 -13.82
N ARG A 209 11.31 27.83 -13.55
CA ARG A 209 12.34 27.54 -14.57
C ARG A 209 12.19 26.11 -15.10
N TYR A 210 12.04 25.13 -14.22
CA TYR A 210 11.87 23.73 -14.61
C TYR A 210 10.59 23.51 -15.42
N ILE A 211 9.46 24.11 -15.00
CA ILE A 211 8.17 24.05 -15.71
C ILE A 211 8.31 24.57 -17.14
N SER A 212 8.96 25.72 -17.31
CA SER A 212 9.16 26.35 -18.61
C SER A 212 10.12 25.55 -19.50
N ALA A 213 11.25 25.12 -18.95
CA ALA A 213 12.28 24.39 -19.69
C ALA A 213 11.80 23.01 -20.18
N ASN A 214 11.03 22.31 -19.35
CA ASN A 214 10.51 20.97 -19.66
C ASN A 214 9.11 20.98 -20.28
N LYS A 215 8.53 22.18 -20.50
CA LYS A 215 7.18 22.37 -21.05
C LYS A 215 6.13 21.53 -20.34
N ILE A 216 6.16 21.56 -19.00
CA ILE A 216 5.33 20.70 -18.15
C ILE A 216 3.84 20.96 -18.42
N ASN A 217 3.12 19.89 -18.75
CA ASN A 217 1.67 19.91 -18.86
C ASN A 217 1.03 19.31 -17.59
N PHE A 218 0.39 20.15 -16.77
CA PHE A 218 -0.25 19.73 -15.51
C PHE A 218 -1.39 18.71 -15.67
N LYS A 219 -1.88 18.48 -16.89
CA LYS A 219 -2.89 17.45 -17.19
C LYS A 219 -2.27 16.09 -17.53
N LYS A 220 -0.96 16.01 -17.78
CA LYS A 220 -0.27 14.77 -18.13
C LYS A 220 0.41 14.18 -16.90
N VAL A 221 -0.01 12.98 -16.49
CA VAL A 221 0.60 12.25 -15.37
C VAL A 221 2.13 12.12 -15.51
N PRO A 222 2.71 11.77 -16.67
CA PRO A 222 4.16 11.70 -16.82
C PRO A 222 4.89 13.02 -16.56
N ASP A 223 4.27 14.16 -16.89
CA ASP A 223 4.88 15.48 -16.65
C ASP A 223 4.75 15.89 -15.18
N LEU A 224 3.64 15.52 -14.50
CA LEU A 224 3.51 15.69 -13.05
C LEU A 224 4.55 14.87 -12.29
N ILE A 225 4.80 13.62 -12.71
CA ILE A 225 5.84 12.76 -12.15
C ILE A 225 7.21 13.43 -12.26
N LYS A 226 7.56 13.95 -13.44
CA LYS A 226 8.83 14.69 -13.65
C LYS A 226 8.94 15.89 -12.72
N LEU A 227 7.88 16.71 -12.65
CA LEU A 227 7.85 17.91 -11.82
C LEU A 227 8.03 17.59 -10.33
N PHE A 228 7.27 16.63 -9.80
CA PHE A 228 7.34 16.28 -8.38
C PHE A 228 8.63 15.55 -8.01
N ASN A 229 9.16 14.70 -8.89
CA ASN A 229 10.49 14.12 -8.67
C ASN A 229 11.58 15.20 -8.64
N TYR A 230 11.53 16.19 -9.55
CA TYR A 230 12.43 17.33 -9.51
C TYR A 230 12.28 18.12 -8.21
N TYR A 231 11.04 18.44 -7.81
CA TYR A 231 10.78 19.14 -6.55
C TYR A 231 11.35 18.38 -5.34
N ASN A 232 11.04 17.09 -5.20
CA ASN A 232 11.53 16.25 -4.11
C ASN A 232 13.07 16.14 -4.09
N SER A 233 13.75 16.33 -5.23
CA SER A 233 15.22 16.31 -5.32
C SER A 233 15.90 17.60 -4.83
N ILE A 234 15.19 18.73 -4.83
CA ILE A 234 15.70 20.05 -4.42
C ILE A 234 15.26 20.45 -3.01
N GLN A 235 14.58 19.54 -2.31
CA GLN A 235 14.03 19.69 -0.96
C GLN A 235 14.98 19.18 0.14
N ARG A 236 16.28 19.08 -0.16
CA ARG A 236 17.32 18.69 0.80
C ARG A 236 17.74 19.84 1.70
#